data_AF-A0A6J7HC96-F1
#
_entry.id   AF-A0A6J7HC96-F1
#
_cell.length_a   1.000
_cell.length_b   1.000
_cell.length_c   1.000
_cell.angle_alpha   90.00
_cell.angle_beta   90.00
_cell.angle_gamma   90.00
#
_symmetry.space_group_name_H-M   'P 1'
#
loop_
_entity.id
_entity.type
_entity.pdbx_description
1 polymer ?
#
loop_
_entity_poly.entity_id
_entity_poly.type
_entity_poly.pdbx_seq_one_letter_code
_entity_poly.pdbx_strand_id
1 'polypeptide(L)' 'MFQQFGKPATGTCADAAVATLNWAGVASGGWGESWAQWMNGGKGGAVCNRALIYSLGLSKWVVNA' A
#
# COMPACT_ATOMS: atom_id res chain seq x y z
N MET A 1 6.75 0.19 -8.30
CA MET A 1 7.09 -0.18 -6.90
C MET A 1 5.82 -0.62 -6.19
N PHE A 2 5.82 -1.84 -5.65
CA PHE A 2 4.68 -2.38 -4.90
C PHE A 2 4.90 -2.17 -3.41
N GLN A 3 3.86 -1.73 -2.70
CA GLN A 3 3.89 -1.55 -1.26
C GLN A 3 2.76 -2.37 -0.63
N GLN A 4 3.02 -2.96 0.53
CA GLN A 4 2.05 -3.79 1.22
C GLN A 4 2.28 -3.77 2.73
N PHE A 5 1.20 -3.81 3.50
CA PHE A 5 1.22 -3.98 4.95
C PHE A 5 0.01 -4.80 5.43
N GLY A 6 0.06 -5.32 6.65
CA GLY A 6 -1.03 -6.11 7.22
C GLY A 6 -2.27 -5.25 7.46
N LYS A 7 -3.44 -5.70 6.98
CA LYS A 7 -4.68 -4.97 7.22
C LYS A 7 -5.11 -5.18 8.69
N PRO A 8 -5.42 -4.11 9.45
CA PRO A 8 -5.98 -4.26 10.79
C PRO A 8 -7.39 -4.88 10.75
N ALA A 9 -7.83 -5.44 11.87
CA ALA A 9 -9.14 -6.08 11.98
C ALA A 9 -10.32 -5.12 11.75
N THR A 10 -10.10 -3.81 11.97
CA THR A 10 -11.10 -2.75 11.84
C THR A 10 -10.53 -1.57 11.05
N GLY A 11 -11.40 -0.82 10.39
CA GLY A 11 -11.04 0.37 9.60
C GLY A 11 -10.71 0.05 8.14
N THR A 12 -10.31 1.08 7.40
CA THR A 12 -9.97 0.97 5.97
C THR A 12 -8.46 0.94 5.77
N CYS A 13 -8.03 0.47 4.60
CA CYS A 13 -6.61 0.52 4.23
C CYS A 13 -6.07 1.95 4.11
N ALA A 14 -6.91 2.93 3.77
CA ALA A 14 -6.52 4.33 3.71
C ALA A 14 -6.20 4.88 5.12
N ASP A 15 -7.04 4.56 6.10
CA ASP A 15 -6.87 5.02 7.49
C ASP A 15 -5.72 4.30 8.21
N ALA A 16 -5.50 3.03 7.87
CA ALA A 16 -4.47 2.19 8.47
C ALA A 16 -3.06 2.47 7.93
N ALA A 17 -2.95 3.13 6.79
CA ALA A 17 -1.67 3.40 6.16
C ALA A 17 -0.88 4.46 6.93
N VAL A 18 0.26 4.05 7.46
CA VAL A 18 1.16 4.94 8.21
C VAL A 18 1.94 5.88 7.30
N ALA A 19 2.24 7.08 7.79
CA ALA A 19 2.93 8.12 7.03
C ALA A 19 4.32 7.69 6.52
N THR A 20 4.97 6.72 7.18
CA THR A 20 6.26 6.16 6.73
C THR A 20 6.16 5.42 5.41
N LEU A 21 4.95 5.02 4.98
CA LEU A 21 4.72 4.38 3.69
C LEU A 21 4.56 5.40 2.55
N ASN A 22 4.52 6.71 2.83
CA ASN A 22 4.50 7.82 1.85
C ASN A 22 5.87 8.01 1.18
N TRP A 23 6.36 6.93 0.59
CA TRP A 23 7.67 6.86 -0.04
C TRP A 23 7.75 7.82 -1.23
N ALA A 24 8.91 8.45 -1.40
CA ALA A 24 9.18 9.47 -2.42
C ALA A 24 8.19 10.66 -2.40
N GLY A 25 7.58 10.95 -1.24
CA GLY A 25 6.62 12.05 -1.08
C GLY A 25 5.24 11.78 -1.70
N VAL A 26 4.96 10.54 -2.11
CA VAL A 26 3.63 10.16 -2.63
C VAL A 26 2.64 10.09 -1.47
N ALA A 27 1.53 10.83 -1.60
CA ALA A 27 0.46 10.84 -0.60
C ALA A 27 -0.08 9.42 -0.32
N SER A 28 -0.71 9.21 0.84
CA SER A 28 -1.18 7.90 1.30
C SER A 28 -2.36 7.31 0.50
N GLY A 29 -2.70 7.86 -0.68
CA GLY A 29 -3.78 7.34 -1.51
C GLY A 29 -3.44 6.01 -2.21
N GLY A 30 -4.47 5.40 -2.80
CA GLY A 30 -4.31 4.23 -3.68
C GLY A 30 -4.22 2.88 -3.00
N TRP A 31 -4.48 2.80 -1.69
CA TRP A 31 -4.49 1.52 -0.99
C TRP A 31 -5.78 0.74 -1.26
N GLY A 32 -5.62 -0.51 -1.69
CA GLY A 32 -6.69 -1.49 -1.82
C GLY A 32 -6.54 -2.63 -0.82
N GLU A 33 -7.65 -3.33 -0.59
CA GLU A 33 -7.64 -4.57 0.18
C GLU A 33 -7.22 -5.74 -0.71
N SER A 34 -6.38 -6.62 -0.17
CA SER A 34 -5.92 -7.81 -0.84
C SER A 34 -5.59 -8.89 0.20
N TRP A 35 -4.93 -9.95 -0.23
CA TRP A 35 -4.50 -11.05 0.61
C TRP A 35 -3.04 -11.39 0.31
N ALA A 36 -2.28 -11.75 1.33
CA ALA A 36 -0.92 -12.27 1.14
C ALA A 36 -0.61 -13.40 2.10
N GLN A 37 0.18 -14.37 1.64
CA GLN A 37 0.50 -15.59 2.37
C GLN A 37 1.36 -15.33 3.62
N TRP A 38 2.27 -14.35 3.58
CA TRP A 38 3.19 -14.07 4.68
C TRP A 38 2.49 -13.64 5.98
N MET A 39 1.25 -13.14 5.89
CA MET A 39 0.46 -12.77 7.06
C MET A 39 0.23 -13.95 8.00
N ASN A 40 0.04 -13.65 9.28
CA ASN A 40 -0.28 -14.64 10.31
C ASN A 40 0.71 -15.82 10.37
N GLY A 41 2.00 -15.54 10.17
CA GLY A 41 3.07 -16.54 10.20
C GLY A 41 3.02 -17.52 9.03
N GLY A 42 2.66 -17.05 7.83
CA GLY A 42 2.59 -17.90 6.62
C GLY A 42 1.22 -18.55 6.36
N LYS A 43 0.25 -18.36 7.27
CA LYS A 43 -1.14 -18.84 7.11
C LYS A 43 -1.97 -17.94 6.19
N GLY A 44 -1.41 -16.78 5.88
CA GLY A 44 -2.00 -15.73 5.09
C GLY A 44 -3.11 -14.96 5.79
N GLY A 45 -3.51 -13.87 5.17
CA GLY A 45 -4.44 -12.92 5.76
C GLY A 45 -4.62 -11.68 4.91
N ALA A 46 -5.58 -10.86 5.33
CA ALA A 46 -5.88 -9.60 4.68
C ALA A 46 -4.71 -8.63 4.79
N VAL A 47 -4.39 -7.97 3.69
CA VAL A 47 -3.35 -6.97 3.57
C VAL A 47 -3.87 -5.77 2.81
N CYS A 48 -3.24 -4.63 3.03
CA CYS A 48 -3.43 -3.44 2.24
C CYS A 48 -2.28 -3.33 1.26
N ASN A 49 -2.57 -3.19 -0.03
CA ASN A 49 -1.56 -3.04 -1.06
C ASN A 49 -1.79 -1.81 -1.94
N ARG A 50 -0.71 -1.31 -2.52
CA ARG A 50 -0.77 -0.33 -3.61
C ARG A 50 0.41 -0.49 -4.54
N ALA A 51 0.26 0.00 -5.76
CA ALA A 51 1.34 0.11 -6.71
C ALA A 51 1.64 1.58 -6.99
N LEU A 52 2.93 1.91 -7.03
CA LEU A 52 3.44 3.19 -7.49
C LEU A 52 4.15 2.99 -8.83
N ILE A 53 3.97 3.93 -9.75
CA ILE A 53 4.70 3.99 -11.02
C ILE A 53 5.51 5.29 -11.10
N TYR A 54 6.64 5.25 -11.79
CA TYR A 54 7.41 6.45 -12.06
C TYR A 54 6.86 7.13 -13.30
N SER A 55 6.36 8.36 -13.15
CA SER A 55 5.89 9.16 -14.27
C SER A 55 7.04 9.99 -14.80
N LEU A 56 7.47 9.72 -16.04
CA LEU A 56 8.53 10.48 -16.71
C LEU A 56 8.12 11.95 -16.94
N GLY A 57 6.86 12.17 -17.35
CA GLY A 57 6.34 13.53 -17.60
C GLY A 57 6.30 14.42 -16.36
N LEU A 58 6.15 13.82 -15.16
CA LEU A 58 6.16 14.55 -13.90
C LEU A 58 7.49 14.41 -13.13
N SER A 59 8.43 13.61 -13.65
CA SER A 59 9.70 13.24 -13.01
C SER A 59 9.54 12.85 -11.54
N LYS A 60 8.46 12.10 -11.22
CA LYS A 60 8.14 11.68 -9.85
C LYS A 60 7.36 10.37 -9.83
N TRP A 61 7.37 9.73 -8.67
CA TRP A 61 6.51 8.59 -8.38
C TRP A 61 5.07 9.04 -8.16
N VAL A 62 4.12 8.26 -8.65
CA VAL A 62 2.67 8.48 -8.47
C VAL A 62 1.98 7.15 -8.19
N VAL A 63 0.79 7.21 -7.60
CA VAL A 63 -0.08 6.03 -7.46
C VAL A 63 -0.42 5.51 -8.85
N ASN A 64 -0.29 4.20 -9.05
CA ASN A 64 -0.78 3.51 -10.23
C ASN A 64 -2.29 3.31 -10.07
N ALA A 65 -3.07 4.12 -10.79
CA ALA A 65 -4.52 4.01 -10.83
C ALA A 65 -4.96 2.73 -11.55
#